data_AF-A0A930EZZ1-F1
#
_entry.id   AF-A0A930EZZ1-F1
#
_cell.length_a   1.000
_cell.length_b   1.000
_cell.length_c   1.000
_cell.angle_alpha   90.00
_cell.angle_beta   90.00
_cell.angle_gamma   90.00
#
_symmetry.space_group_name_H-M   'P 1'
#
loop_
_entity.id
_entity.type
_entity.pdbx_description
1 polymer ?
#
loop_
_entity_poly.entity_id
_entity_poly.type
_entity_poly.pdbx_seq_one_letter_code
_entity_poly.pdbx_strand_id
1 'polypeptide(L)'
;MNGIIGEYTSKMSLRTEIRDGFHHLAEMFYTNPFGLMRFDKRSAHDPWLRYMIRSSTPGIMAGDFYEMSFRVAKGTNLGLETQAYSRIHSMKP
;
A
#
# COMPACT_ATOMS: atom_id res chain seq x y z
N MET A 1 1.45 18.93 29.05
CA MET A 1 1.67 19.27 27.62
C MET A 1 0.57 18.60 26.83
N ASN A 2 -0.45 19.35 26.42
CA ASN A 2 -1.53 18.84 25.57
C ASN A 2 -1.00 18.82 24.14
N GLY A 3 -0.48 17.67 23.72
CA GLY A 3 -0.10 17.45 22.34
C GLY A 3 -1.35 17.51 21.48
N ILE A 4 -1.34 18.38 20.48
CA ILE A 4 -2.34 18.41 19.42
C ILE A 4 -2.35 16.99 18.83
N ILE A 5 -3.46 16.26 19.01
CA ILE A 5 -3.67 14.98 18.35
C ILE A 5 -3.90 15.35 16.88
N GLY A 6 -2.82 15.44 16.11
CA GLY A 6 -2.91 15.74 14.69
C GLY A 6 -3.54 14.54 14.00
N GLU A 7 -4.70 14.72 13.38
CA GLU A 7 -5.30 13.70 12.53
C GLU A 7 -4.36 13.47 11.34
N TYR A 8 -3.65 12.34 11.33
CA TYR A 8 -2.73 12.01 10.25
C TYR A 8 -3.35 10.96 9.35
N THR A 9 -3.62 11.36 8.10
CA THR A 9 -4.12 10.42 7.09
C THR A 9 -2.99 9.89 6.22
N SER A 10 -2.69 8.61 6.35
CA SER A 10 -1.80 7.90 5.43
C SER A 10 -2.58 7.32 4.27
N LYS A 11 -2.12 7.52 3.04
CA LYS A 11 -2.81 7.07 1.83
C LYS A 11 -1.97 6.08 1.03
N MET A 12 -2.62 5.09 0.42
CA MET A 12 -2.05 4.25 -0.64
C MET A 12 -3.08 4.07 -1.76
N SER A 13 -2.67 4.32 -2.99
CA SER A 13 -3.48 4.08 -4.18
C SER A 13 -2.69 3.32 -5.23
N LEU A 14 -3.20 2.16 -5.63
CA LEU A 14 -2.62 1.32 -6.67
C LEU A 14 -3.65 1.07 -7.77
N ARG A 15 -3.21 1.14 -9.03
CA ARG A 15 -4.05 0.79 -10.18
C ARG A 15 -3.27 -0.05 -11.18
N THR A 16 -3.87 -1.13 -11.64
CA THR A 16 -3.30 -1.95 -12.70
C THR A 16 -3.84 -1.55 -14.08
N GLU A 17 -3.07 -1.84 -15.11
CA GLU A 17 -3.49 -1.77 -16.51
C GLU A 17 -2.82 -2.86 -17.33
N ILE A 18 -3.32 -3.09 -18.54
CA ILE A 18 -2.59 -3.82 -19.58
C ILE A 18 -1.97 -2.78 -20.51
N ARG A 19 -0.66 -2.82 -20.66
CA ARG A 19 0.10 -1.96 -21.56
C ARG A 19 1.03 -2.84 -22.39
N ASP A 20 0.94 -2.71 -23.71
CA ASP A 20 1.70 -3.50 -24.68
C ASP A 20 1.57 -5.02 -24.48
N GLY A 21 0.39 -5.47 -24.05
CA GLY A 21 0.10 -6.88 -23.75
C GLY A 21 0.62 -7.38 -22.40
N PHE A 22 1.31 -6.56 -21.62
CA PHE A 22 1.81 -6.89 -20.28
C PHE A 22 0.98 -6.21 -19.20
N HIS A 23 0.96 -6.78 -18.00
CA HIS A 23 0.34 -6.12 -16.85
C HIS A 23 1.30 -5.09 -16.26
N HIS A 24 0.77 -3.93 -15.91
CA HIS A 24 1.52 -2.80 -15.38
C HIS A 24 0.82 -2.19 -14.17
N LEU A 25 1.61 -1.60 -13.28
CA LEU A 25 1.11 -0.75 -12.21
C LEU A 25 1.03 0.69 -12.76
N ALA A 26 -0.14 1.07 -13.27
CA ALA A 26 -0.44 2.37 -13.88
C ALA A 26 -0.42 3.52 -12.86
N GLU A 27 -0.75 3.21 -11.61
CA GLU A 27 -0.71 4.14 -10.50
C GLU A 27 -0.05 3.48 -9.30
N MET A 28 0.95 4.17 -8.74
CA MET A 28 1.66 3.77 -7.54
C MET A 28 1.87 5.01 -6.68
N PHE A 29 0.88 5.32 -5.85
CA PHE A 29 0.92 6.45 -4.93
C PHE A 29 0.84 5.95 -3.49
N TYR A 30 1.66 6.53 -2.62
CA TYR A 30 1.51 6.33 -1.19
C TYR A 30 2.18 7.46 -0.41
N THR A 31 1.73 7.66 0.83
CA THR A 31 2.40 8.48 1.83
C THR A 31 3.03 7.61 2.91
N ASN A 32 3.86 8.20 3.76
CA ASN A 32 4.31 7.53 4.98
C ASN A 32 3.10 7.04 5.79
N PRO A 33 3.20 5.88 6.46
CA PRO A 33 4.40 5.04 6.64
C PRO A 33 4.59 3.98 5.54
N PHE A 34 3.75 3.98 4.51
CA PHE A 34 3.74 2.92 3.52
C PHE A 34 4.95 2.95 2.60
N GLY A 35 5.33 1.77 2.13
CA GLY A 35 6.23 1.58 1.01
C GLY A 35 5.80 0.40 0.17
N LEU A 36 6.23 0.37 -1.09
CA LEU A 36 5.95 -0.73 -2.01
C LEU A 36 7.26 -1.25 -2.59
N MET A 37 7.39 -2.57 -2.70
CA MET A 37 8.57 -3.21 -3.30
C MET A 37 8.12 -4.36 -4.19
N ARG A 38 8.59 -4.39 -5.43
CA ARG A 38 8.42 -5.57 -6.29
C ARG A 38 9.45 -6.63 -5.89
N PHE A 39 9.02 -7.87 -5.68
CA PHE A 39 9.94 -8.93 -5.23
C PHE A 39 10.14 -10.06 -6.24
N ASP A 40 9.39 -10.07 -7.35
CA ASP A 40 9.63 -11.00 -8.45
C ASP A 40 10.47 -10.39 -9.59
N LYS A 41 11.23 -11.24 -10.28
CA LYS A 41 11.87 -10.86 -11.54
C LYS A 41 10.78 -10.85 -12.62
N ARG A 42 10.62 -9.71 -13.30
CA ARG A 42 9.71 -9.57 -14.45
C ARG A 42 10.09 -10.61 -15.50
N SER A 43 9.32 -11.69 -15.59
CA SER A 43 9.40 -12.64 -16.70
C SER A 43 8.48 -12.13 -17.81
N ALA A 44 8.91 -12.23 -19.06
CA ALA A 44 8.06 -11.93 -20.21
C ALA A 44 6.79 -12.82 -20.26
N HIS A 45 6.79 -13.93 -19.53
CA HIS A 45 5.68 -14.89 -19.44
C HIS A 45 4.93 -14.83 -18.10
N ASP A 46 5.36 -13.99 -17.15
CA ASP A 46 4.66 -13.83 -15.88
C ASP A 46 3.88 -12.50 -15.90
N PRO A 47 2.57 -12.55 -16.18
CA PRO A 47 1.74 -11.36 -16.17
C PRO A 47 1.42 -10.90 -14.73
N TRP A 48 1.83 -11.59 -13.67
CA TRP A 48 1.45 -11.19 -12.32
C TRP A 48 2.27 -10.01 -11.81
N LEU A 49 1.56 -9.05 -11.21
CA LEU A 49 2.15 -7.93 -10.50
C LEU A 49 2.25 -8.29 -9.02
N ARG A 50 3.41 -8.76 -8.55
CA ARG A 50 3.60 -9.13 -7.14
C ARG A 50 4.45 -8.11 -6.39
N TYR A 51 3.85 -7.53 -5.36
CA TYR A 51 4.46 -6.49 -4.55
C TYR A 51 4.32 -6.78 -3.06
N MET A 52 5.36 -6.42 -2.32
CA MET A 52 5.36 -6.39 -0.88
C MET A 52 5.06 -4.96 -0.40
N ILE A 53 3.95 -4.80 0.31
CA ILE A 53 3.63 -3.62 1.08
C ILE A 53 4.49 -3.64 2.34
N ARG A 54 5.24 -2.56 2.55
CA ARG A 54 6.04 -2.30 3.74
C ARG A 54 5.40 -1.18 4.55
N SER A 55 5.64 -1.19 5.84
CA SER A 55 5.27 -0.09 6.72
C SER A 55 6.36 0.10 7.77
N SER A 56 6.83 1.33 7.95
CA SER A 56 7.82 1.72 8.98
C SER A 56 7.19 2.44 10.17
N THR A 57 5.89 2.22 10.41
CA THR A 57 5.17 2.87 11.50
C THR A 57 5.53 2.29 12.89
N PRO A 58 5.66 3.11 13.94
CA PRO A 58 5.69 2.63 15.32
C PRO A 58 4.32 2.13 15.82
N GLY A 59 3.27 2.31 15.02
CA GLY A 59 1.89 1.92 15.31
C GLY A 59 0.90 3.03 14.96
N ILE A 60 -0.39 2.70 15.04
CA ILE A 60 -1.52 3.60 14.79
C ILE A 60 -1.92 4.22 16.14
N MET A 61 -1.97 5.55 16.19
CA MET A 61 -2.36 6.35 17.36
C MET A 61 -3.78 6.90 17.22
N ALA A 62 -4.31 7.50 18.29
CA ALA A 62 -5.58 8.22 18.24
C ALA A 62 -5.54 9.31 17.16
N GLY A 63 -6.56 9.37 16.30
CA GLY A 63 -6.64 10.32 15.19
C GLY A 63 -5.92 9.90 13.89
N ASP A 64 -5.11 8.83 13.90
CA ASP A 64 -4.51 8.32 12.67
C ASP A 64 -5.56 7.60 11.80
N PHE A 65 -5.48 7.78 10.49
CA PHE A 65 -6.37 7.13 9.53
C PHE A 65 -5.60 6.59 8.32
N TYR A 66 -5.83 5.33 7.97
CA TYR A 66 -5.23 4.70 6.79
C TYR A 66 -6.27 4.56 5.69
N GLU A 67 -6.02 5.16 4.54
CA GLU A 67 -6.86 5.08 3.35
C GLU A 67 -6.14 4.28 2.26
N MET A 68 -6.69 3.13 1.88
CA MET A 68 -6.12 2.27 0.84
C MET A 68 -7.13 2.05 -0.29
N SER A 69 -6.74 2.33 -1.53
CA SER A 69 -7.54 2.13 -2.74
C SER A 69 -6.79 1.26 -3.74
N PHE A 70 -7.38 0.13 -4.13
CA PHE A 70 -6.80 -0.79 -5.11
C PHE A 70 -7.77 -0.98 -6.28
N ARG A 71 -7.34 -0.58 -7.49
CA ARG A 71 -8.13 -0.68 -8.72
C ARG A 71 -7.49 -1.70 -9.65
N VAL A 72 -8.07 -2.90 -9.70
CA VAL A 72 -7.57 -3.99 -10.55
C VAL A 72 -8.35 -4.00 -11.87
N ALA A 73 -7.69 -3.64 -12.96
CA ALA A 73 -8.29 -3.64 -14.29
C ALA A 73 -8.65 -5.06 -14.76
N LYS A 74 -9.72 -5.19 -15.54
CA LYS A 74 -10.15 -6.47 -16.13
C LYS A 74 -8.99 -7.13 -16.89
N GLY A 75 -8.77 -8.42 -16.64
CA GLY A 75 -7.71 -9.19 -17.27
C GLY A 75 -6.34 -9.05 -16.62
N THR A 76 -6.18 -8.18 -15.60
CA THR A 76 -4.94 -8.06 -14.83
C THR A 76 -4.95 -8.87 -13.53
N ASN A 77 -3.76 -9.17 -13.00
CA ASN A 77 -3.58 -9.83 -11.71
C ASN A 77 -2.62 -9.02 -10.83
N LEU A 78 -3.02 -8.76 -9.57
CA LEU A 78 -2.24 -8.04 -8.57
C LEU A 78 -2.14 -8.89 -7.29
N GLY A 79 -0.93 -9.24 -6.89
CA GLY A 79 -0.61 -9.88 -5.62
C GLY A 79 0.04 -8.88 -4.66
N LEU A 80 -0.55 -8.70 -3.49
CA LEU A 80 -0.03 -7.83 -2.44
C LEU A 80 0.25 -8.66 -1.20
N GLU A 81 1.50 -8.66 -0.75
CA GLU A 81 1.95 -9.33 0.47
C GLU A 81 2.49 -8.29 1.45
N THR A 82 2.50 -8.61 2.74
CA THR A 82 3.15 -7.74 3.73
C THR A 82 3.83 -8.58 4.80
N GLN A 83 4.94 -8.07 5.31
CA GLN A 83 5.64 -8.60 6.49
C GLN A 83 5.56 -7.60 7.67
N ALA A 84 4.82 -6.51 7.50
CA ALA A 84 4.65 -5.50 8.53
C ALA A 84 3.39 -5.77 9.36
N TYR A 85 3.51 -5.58 10.67
CA TYR A 85 2.39 -5.56 11.59
C TYR A 85 2.15 -4.12 12.06
N SER A 86 0.91 -3.65 11.97
CA SER A 86 0.52 -2.35 12.52
C SER A 86 -0.04 -2.53 13.92
N ARG A 87 0.73 -2.13 14.94
CA ARG A 87 0.26 -2.10 16.32
C ARG A 87 -0.75 -0.97 16.48
N ILE A 88 -1.93 -1.26 17.01
CA ILE A 88 -2.88 -0.23 17.44
C ILE A 88 -2.56 0.13 18.89
N HIS A 89 -2.25 1.40 19.16
CA HIS A 89 -2.02 1.88 20.52
C HIS A 89 -3.35 2.21 21.22
N SER A 90 -3.31 2.39 22.53
CA SER A 90 -4.53 2.71 23.29
C SER A 90 -5.14 4.01 22.80
N MET A 91 -6.32 3.90 22.20
CA MET A 91 -7.13 5.01 21.72
C MET A 91 -7.90 5.57 22.91
N LYS A 92 -7.22 6.27 23.82
CA LYS A 92 -7.92 6.97 24.90
C LYS A 92 -8.79 8.07 24.27
N PRO A 93 -10.07 8.16 24.66
CA PRO A 93 -10.95 9.24 24.21
C PRO A 93 -10.46 10.61 24.71
#